data_AF-A0AAQ1G4Z8-F1
#
_entry.id   AF-A0AAQ1G4Z8-F1
#
_cell.length_a   1.000
_cell.length_b   1.000
_cell.length_c   1.000
_cell.angle_alpha   90.00
_cell.angle_beta   90.00
_cell.angle_gamma   90.00
#
_symmetry.space_group_name_H-M   'P 1'
#
loop_
_entity.id
_entity.type
_entity.pdbx_description
1 polymer ?
#
loop_
_entity_poly.entity_id
_entity_poly.type
_entity_poly.pdbx_seq_one_letter_code
_entity_poly.pdbx_strand_id
1 'polypeptide(L)'
;MKKFESLEDIAQALGDGGPFNPDTEYETVEDLVDALIDLGNTDKVFARHDDHLGLKSDLPADFLSAPLSEADKPKFESAIEAVIEQADIIIPLSERQLSEDDLEEIRDDKLYRGEDVDD
;
A
#
# COMPACT_ATOMS: atom_id res chain seq x y z
N MET A 1 -6.32 -4.14 -15.28
CA MET A 1 -5.95 -4.17 -13.85
C MET A 1 -7.22 -4.29 -13.05
N LYS A 2 -7.22 -5.15 -12.03
CA LYS A 2 -8.35 -5.28 -11.12
C LYS A 2 -8.38 -4.00 -10.27
N LYS A 3 -9.51 -3.33 -10.21
CA LYS A 3 -9.71 -2.24 -9.25
C LYS A 3 -10.14 -2.84 -7.93
N PHE A 4 -9.68 -2.28 -6.83
CA PHE A 4 -10.14 -2.66 -5.50
C PHE A 4 -11.48 -1.96 -5.23
N GLU A 5 -12.46 -2.70 -4.72
CA GLU A 5 -13.79 -2.14 -4.40
C GLU A 5 -14.03 -2.09 -2.89
N SER A 6 -13.18 -2.76 -2.10
CA SER A 6 -13.32 -2.91 -0.66
C SER A 6 -11.97 -3.08 0.04
N LEU A 7 -11.93 -2.87 1.36
CA LEU A 7 -10.75 -3.13 2.17
C LEU A 7 -10.41 -4.63 2.21
N GLU A 8 -11.43 -5.49 2.13
CA GLU A 8 -11.28 -6.94 2.05
C GLU A 8 -10.58 -7.37 0.76
N ASP A 9 -10.89 -6.74 -0.39
CA ASP A 9 -10.18 -7.03 -1.64
C ASP A 9 -8.68 -6.69 -1.54
N ILE A 10 -8.35 -5.61 -0.83
CA ILE A 10 -6.97 -5.17 -0.59
C ILE A 10 -6.29 -6.15 0.37
N ALA A 11 -6.97 -6.53 1.46
CA ALA A 11 -6.46 -7.50 2.43
C ALA A 11 -6.13 -8.83 1.76
N GLN A 12 -6.99 -9.32 0.85
CA GLN A 12 -6.74 -10.54 0.08
C GLN A 12 -5.61 -10.40 -0.95
N ALA A 13 -5.37 -9.19 -1.47
CA ALA A 13 -4.23 -8.97 -2.36
C ALA A 13 -2.92 -8.95 -1.57
N LEU A 14 -2.87 -8.22 -0.46
CA LEU A 14 -1.68 -8.06 0.38
C LEU A 14 -1.38 -9.29 1.24
N GLY A 15 -2.40 -10.07 1.62
CA GLY A 15 -2.31 -11.24 2.49
C GLY A 15 -3.46 -12.23 2.25
N ASP A 16 -3.80 -13.06 3.23
CA ASP A 16 -4.90 -14.05 3.16
C ASP A 16 -4.91 -14.91 1.87
N GLY A 17 -3.76 -15.52 1.57
CA GLY A 17 -3.53 -16.30 0.34
C GLY A 17 -3.10 -15.49 -0.89
N GLY A 18 -2.88 -14.18 -0.76
CA GLY A 18 -2.34 -13.28 -1.79
C GLY A 18 -0.83 -13.44 -2.08
N PRO A 19 -0.31 -12.83 -3.17
CA PRO A 19 1.07 -13.01 -3.63
C PRO A 19 2.15 -12.34 -2.76
N PHE A 20 1.79 -11.38 -1.89
CA PHE A 20 2.76 -10.63 -1.09
C PHE A 20 3.04 -11.31 0.26
N ASN A 21 2.02 -11.53 1.09
CA ASN A 21 2.16 -12.17 2.40
C ASN A 21 1.03 -13.20 2.67
N PRO A 22 1.04 -14.38 2.01
CA PRO A 22 -0.10 -15.31 2.00
C PRO A 22 -0.51 -15.83 3.40
N ASP A 23 0.39 -15.83 4.38
CA ASP A 23 0.14 -16.29 5.75
C ASP A 23 -0.27 -15.15 6.71
N THR A 24 -0.46 -13.93 6.20
CA THR A 24 -0.83 -12.76 7.01
C THR A 24 -2.32 -12.49 6.92
N GLU A 25 -2.99 -12.54 8.07
CA GLU A 25 -4.35 -12.04 8.25
C GLU A 25 -4.26 -10.66 8.93
N TYR A 26 -5.08 -9.72 8.46
CA TYR A 26 -5.15 -8.38 9.03
C TYR A 26 -6.34 -8.31 9.98
N GLU A 27 -6.10 -8.01 11.27
CA GLU A 27 -7.17 -7.91 12.27
C GLU A 27 -7.83 -6.53 12.24
N THR A 28 -7.02 -5.48 12.11
CA THR A 28 -7.47 -4.09 12.10
C THR A 28 -7.21 -3.39 10.77
N VAL A 29 -7.91 -2.28 10.54
CA VAL A 29 -7.63 -1.39 9.40
C VAL A 29 -6.21 -0.84 9.48
N GLU A 30 -5.71 -0.55 10.68
CA GLU A 30 -4.34 -0.10 10.89
C GLU A 30 -3.31 -1.10 10.35
N ASP A 31 -3.47 -2.39 10.65
CA ASP A 31 -2.57 -3.44 10.16
C ASP A 31 -2.56 -3.50 8.62
N LEU A 32 -3.73 -3.36 8.00
CA LEU A 32 -3.87 -3.33 6.54
C LEU A 32 -3.18 -2.11 5.92
N VAL A 33 -3.39 -0.93 6.51
CA VAL A 33 -2.79 0.32 6.04
C VAL A 33 -1.27 0.29 6.20
N ASP A 34 -0.76 -0.26 7.30
CA ASP A 34 0.68 -0.41 7.52
C ASP A 34 1.30 -1.33 6.46
N ALA A 35 0.67 -2.47 6.17
CA ALA A 35 1.16 -3.37 5.12
C ALA A 35 1.13 -2.73 3.72
N LEU A 36 0.12 -1.90 3.44
CA LEU A 36 0.05 -1.15 2.19
C LEU A 36 1.17 -0.11 2.08
N ILE A 37 1.46 0.59 3.18
CA ILE A 37 2.56 1.56 3.27
C ILE A 37 3.91 0.85 3.10
N ASP A 38 4.10 -0.29 3.74
CA ASP A 38 5.32 -1.09 3.60
C ASP A 38 5.55 -1.54 2.16
N LEU A 39 4.48 -1.94 1.45
CA LEU A 39 4.57 -2.23 0.02
C LEU A 39 4.90 -0.98 -0.80
N GLY A 40 4.31 0.17 -0.45
CA GLY A 40 4.62 1.47 -1.06
C GLY A 40 6.07 1.92 -0.83
N ASN A 41 6.67 1.53 0.29
CA ASN A 41 8.05 1.82 0.63
C ASN A 41 9.08 0.94 -0.08
N THR A 42 8.64 -0.06 -0.85
CA THR A 42 9.56 -0.77 -1.74
C THR A 42 10.10 0.19 -2.79
N ASP A 43 11.40 0.12 -3.09
CA ASP A 43 12.07 1.00 -4.06
C ASP A 43 11.32 1.09 -5.41
N LYS A 44 10.76 -0.04 -5.79
CA LYS A 44 9.96 -0.24 -7.00
C LYS A 44 8.75 0.69 -7.09
N VAL A 45 8.07 0.91 -5.96
CA VAL A 45 6.90 1.77 -5.87
C VAL A 45 7.33 3.18 -5.51
N PHE A 46 8.19 3.32 -4.50
CA PHE A 46 8.60 4.59 -3.92
C PHE A 46 9.19 5.56 -4.95
N ALA A 47 10.01 5.07 -5.88
CA ALA A 47 10.62 5.90 -6.93
C ALA A 47 9.59 6.58 -7.86
N ARG A 48 8.31 6.16 -7.81
CA ARG A 48 7.23 6.65 -8.68
C ARG A 48 6.00 7.16 -7.94
N HIS A 49 5.87 6.82 -6.66
CA HIS A 49 4.70 7.14 -5.85
C HIS A 49 5.11 7.16 -4.37
N ASP A 50 5.19 8.36 -3.78
CA ASP A 50 5.53 8.61 -2.37
C ASP A 50 4.36 9.20 -1.56
N ASP A 51 3.23 9.51 -2.21
CA ASP A 51 2.03 10.07 -1.57
C ASP A 51 1.48 9.18 -0.44
N HIS A 52 1.77 7.88 -0.46
CA HIS A 52 1.33 6.93 0.56
C HIS A 52 1.92 7.21 1.96
N LEU A 53 3.02 7.97 2.04
CA LEU A 53 3.64 8.35 3.33
C LEU A 53 2.71 9.21 4.21
N GLY A 54 1.76 9.94 3.62
CA GLY A 54 0.78 10.74 4.33
C GLY A 54 -0.50 9.99 4.70
N LEU A 55 -0.73 8.80 4.12
CA LEU A 55 -2.02 8.09 4.20
C LEU A 55 -2.46 7.88 5.65
N LYS A 56 -1.61 7.24 6.46
CA LYS A 56 -1.97 6.87 7.84
C LYS A 56 -2.27 8.09 8.72
N SER A 57 -1.55 9.20 8.53
CA SER A 57 -1.76 10.42 9.33
C SER A 57 -3.08 11.14 9.02
N ASP A 58 -3.61 10.96 7.81
CA ASP A 58 -4.86 11.60 7.37
C ASP A 58 -6.11 10.77 7.72
N LEU A 59 -5.91 9.51 8.16
CA LEU A 59 -7.00 8.62 8.52
C LEU A 59 -7.49 8.82 9.97
N PRO A 60 -8.81 8.74 10.22
CA PRO A 60 -9.35 8.84 11.58
C PRO A 60 -8.86 7.72 12.50
N ALA A 61 -8.48 8.05 13.74
CA ALA A 61 -8.01 7.04 14.70
C ALA A 61 -9.07 5.96 15.02
N ASP A 62 -10.36 6.30 14.99
CA ASP A 62 -11.45 5.34 15.20
C ASP A 62 -11.70 4.44 13.98
N PHE A 63 -11.23 4.84 12.80
CA PHE A 63 -11.20 3.99 11.61
C PHE A 63 -10.02 3.01 11.68
N LEU A 64 -8.81 3.51 11.98
CA LEU A 64 -7.60 2.70 12.09
C LEU A 64 -7.73 1.59 13.15
N SER A 65 -8.33 1.91 14.30
CA SER A 65 -8.56 0.93 15.38
C SER A 65 -9.77 0.02 15.16
N ALA A 66 -10.54 0.21 14.08
CA ALA A 66 -11.67 -0.65 13.79
C ALA A 66 -11.20 -2.02 13.26
N PRO A 67 -11.85 -3.13 13.66
CA PRO A 67 -11.72 -4.39 12.97
C PRO A 67 -12.12 -4.24 11.50
N LEU A 68 -11.44 -4.90 10.57
CA LEU A 68 -11.77 -4.81 9.13
C LEU A 68 -13.23 -5.14 8.84
N SER A 69 -13.74 -6.22 9.45
CA SER A 69 -15.14 -6.65 9.34
C SER A 69 -16.18 -5.62 9.84
N GLU A 70 -15.73 -4.59 10.53
CA GLU A 70 -16.52 -3.52 11.10
C GLU A 70 -16.20 -2.14 10.50
N ALA A 71 -15.27 -2.08 9.54
CA ALA A 71 -14.78 -0.84 8.96
C ALA A 71 -15.69 -0.31 7.84
N ASP A 72 -16.46 -1.18 7.17
CA ASP A 72 -17.45 -0.80 6.14
C ASP A 72 -18.69 -0.12 6.74
N LYS A 73 -18.50 1.13 7.16
CA LYS A 73 -19.53 1.98 7.76
C LYS A 73 -19.56 3.32 7.02
N PRO A 74 -20.75 3.91 6.75
CA PRO A 74 -20.84 5.18 6.02
C PRO A 74 -20.04 6.35 6.62
N LYS A 75 -19.80 6.34 7.94
CA LYS A 75 -18.97 7.37 8.59
C LYS A 75 -17.49 7.33 8.19
N PHE A 76 -17.05 6.22 7.59
CA PHE A 76 -15.68 5.97 7.16
C PHE A 76 -15.53 5.95 5.64
N GLU A 77 -16.59 6.26 4.87
CA GLU A 77 -16.59 6.19 3.40
C GLU A 77 -15.38 6.91 2.78
N SER A 78 -15.11 8.16 3.15
CA SER A 78 -13.94 8.90 2.64
C SER A 78 -12.59 8.30 3.07
N ALA A 79 -12.52 7.66 4.23
CA ALA A 79 -11.32 7.00 4.72
C ALA A 79 -11.06 5.70 3.96
N ILE A 80 -12.12 4.94 3.66
CA ILE A 80 -12.09 3.73 2.83
C ILE A 80 -11.66 4.09 1.40
N GLU A 81 -12.26 5.13 0.81
CA GLU A 81 -11.90 5.62 -0.52
C GLU A 81 -10.42 5.99 -0.61
N ALA A 82 -9.88 6.70 0.38
CA ALA A 82 -8.46 7.07 0.40
C ALA A 82 -7.53 5.84 0.42
N VAL A 83 -7.86 4.80 1.21
CA VAL A 83 -7.08 3.55 1.23
C VAL A 83 -7.18 2.81 -0.10
N ILE A 84 -8.38 2.74 -0.70
CA ILE A 84 -8.60 2.12 -2.01
C ILE A 84 -7.82 2.85 -3.11
N GLU A 85 -7.84 4.18 -3.14
CA GLU A 85 -7.12 4.99 -4.12
C GLU A 85 -5.61 4.70 -4.08
N GLN A 86 -5.03 4.60 -2.87
CA GLN A 86 -3.61 4.27 -2.72
C GLN A 86 -3.33 2.83 -3.15
N ALA A 87 -4.20 1.87 -2.80
CA ALA A 87 -4.04 0.47 -3.21
C ALA A 87 -4.12 0.27 -4.73
N ASP A 88 -5.02 0.99 -5.40
CA ASP A 88 -5.17 1.02 -6.86
C ASP A 88 -3.91 1.53 -7.59
N ILE A 89 -2.99 2.20 -6.90
CA ILE A 89 -1.71 2.68 -7.43
C ILE A 89 -0.55 1.77 -7.00
N ILE A 90 -0.41 1.52 -5.70
CA ILE A 90 0.71 0.81 -5.09
C ILE A 90 0.78 -0.64 -5.59
N ILE A 91 -0.34 -1.38 -5.53
CA ILE A 91 -0.32 -2.81 -5.87
C ILE A 91 0.08 -3.01 -7.34
N PRO A 92 -0.53 -2.31 -8.33
CA PRO A 92 -0.08 -2.41 -9.72
C PRO A 92 1.39 -2.04 -9.95
N LEU A 93 1.90 -1.01 -9.28
CA LEU A 93 3.32 -0.64 -9.37
C LEU A 93 4.22 -1.75 -8.81
N SER A 94 3.83 -2.35 -7.69
CA SER A 94 4.57 -3.44 -7.05
C SER A 94 4.59 -4.74 -7.87
N GLU A 95 3.59 -5.01 -8.70
CA GLU A 95 3.54 -6.22 -9.56
C GLU A 95 4.21 -6.01 -10.93
N ARG A 96 4.39 -4.76 -11.37
CA ARG A 96 4.90 -4.43 -12.71
C ARG A 96 6.29 -5.01 -12.95
N GLN A 97 6.57 -5.61 -14.12
CA GLN A 97 7.96 -5.97 -14.45
C GLN A 97 8.81 -4.72 -14.69
N LEU A 98 10.03 -4.71 -14.16
CA LEU A 98 10.96 -3.59 -14.31
C LEU A 98 11.81 -3.75 -15.56
N SER A 99 11.89 -2.69 -16.35
CA SER A 99 12.89 -2.53 -17.41
C SER A 99 14.24 -2.09 -16.85
N GLU A 100 15.27 -2.07 -17.70
CA GLU A 100 16.58 -1.49 -17.33
C GLU A 100 16.46 0.00 -16.98
N ASP A 101 15.64 0.75 -17.72
CA ASP A 101 15.36 2.17 -17.43
C ASP A 101 14.67 2.34 -16.06
N ASP A 102 13.74 1.44 -15.71
CA ASP A 102 13.08 1.47 -14.40
C ASP A 102 14.07 1.25 -13.26
N LEU A 103 15.05 0.36 -13.44
CA LEU A 103 16.11 0.10 -12.46
C LEU A 103 17.07 1.27 -12.33
N GLU A 104 17.36 1.97 -13.44
CA GLU A 104 18.17 3.20 -13.40
C GLU A 104 17.46 4.33 -12.66
N GLU A 105 16.16 4.54 -12.91
CA GLU A 105 15.35 5.52 -12.18
C GLU A 105 15.34 5.24 -10.67
N ILE A 106 15.14 3.98 -10.27
CA ILE A 106 15.16 3.56 -8.86
C ILE A 106 16.53 3.84 -8.23
N ARG A 107 17.61 3.52 -8.94
CA ARG A 107 18.98 3.78 -8.46
C ARG A 107 19.24 5.28 -8.29
N ASP A 108 18.81 6.09 -9.24
CA ASP A 108 18.99 7.54 -9.21
C ASP A 108 18.16 8.19 -8.08
N ASP A 109 16.95 7.67 -7.81
CA ASP A 109 16.14 8.04 -6.66
C ASP A 109 16.84 7.70 -5.32
N LYS A 110 17.33 6.47 -5.16
CA LYS A 110 18.12 6.06 -3.97
C LYS A 110 19.30 7.01 -3.71
N LEU A 111 20.06 7.33 -4.76
CA LEU A 111 21.19 8.28 -4.68
C LEU A 111 20.73 9.66 -4.23
N TYR A 112 19.61 10.16 -4.76
CA TYR A 112 19.06 11.46 -4.39
C TYR A 112 18.63 11.50 -2.92
N ARG A 113 18.06 10.40 -2.40
CA ARG A 113 17.66 10.25 -0.99
C ARG A 113 18.83 10.00 -0.04
N GLY A 114 20.01 9.70 -0.58
CA GLY A 114 21.22 9.39 0.20
C GLY A 114 21.23 7.96 0.75
N GLU A 115 20.48 7.05 0.15
CA GLU A 115 20.50 5.62 0.46
C GLU A 115 21.68 4.92 -0.23
N ASP A 116 22.09 3.78 0.32
CA ASP A 116 23.08 2.94 -0.34
C ASP A 116 22.44 2.25 -1.55
N VAL A 117 23.09 2.36 -2.71
CA VAL A 117 22.60 1.78 -3.98
C VAL A 117 23.03 0.32 -4.14
N ASP A 118 23.91 -0.17 -3.28
CA ASP A 118 24.50 -1.50 -3.36
C ASP A 118 23.81 -2.55 -2.45
N ASP A 119 22.77 -2.14 -1.68
CA ASP A 119 21.98 -2.98 -0.76
C ASP A 119 20.66 -3.50 -1.39
#